data_AF-A0A093HJC8-F1
#
_entry.id   AF-A0A093HJC8-F1
#
_cell.length_a   1.000
_cell.length_b   1.000
_cell.length_c   1.000
_cell.angle_alpha   90.00
_cell.angle_beta   90.00
_cell.angle_gamma   90.00
#
_symmetry.space_group_name_H-M   'P 1'
#
loop_
_entity.id
_entity.type
_entity.pdbx_description
1 polymer ?
#
loop_
_entity_poly.entity_id
_entity_poly.type
_entity_poly.pdbx_seq_one_letter_code
_entity_poly.pdbx_strand_id
1 'polypeptide(L)'
;KDFDVGKIYKKKIVLTNASYGVNFCRLVGISEWLKDFISIHFDPPGQMAAGMSCEVGVTFKPVINETLEGEITFMAQTGSFSVPLKCTNKKCILALDKELIDFGTHVVGERISRTVTLTNCGALGTRFKVQMSAGDSSVSRAIAKSSPGRMVGLLPENWCVCVYAYIQHFSFFLPEQLSRDALNSKSDLEADDAENLVEPSPEETPIEIMLGKVTEGEIGPFNSVKLQIIFIPAVPGDVRAEFVIMFDNSPCKPVS
;
A
#
# COMPACT_ATOMS: atom_id res chain seq x y z
N LYS A 1 -12.38 10.05 17.11
CA LYS A 1 -13.42 9.65 16.14
C LYS A 1 -13.06 10.33 14.86
N ASP A 2 -12.90 9.56 13.78
CA ASP A 2 -12.52 10.13 12.50
C ASP A 2 -13.65 10.94 11.90
N PHE A 3 -13.30 12.01 11.19
CA PHE A 3 -14.26 12.90 10.57
C PHE A 3 -14.52 12.54 9.10
N ASP A 4 -15.70 12.92 8.62
CA ASP A 4 -16.09 12.96 7.23
C ASP A 4 -16.13 14.43 6.78
N VAL A 5 -15.57 14.73 5.61
CA VAL A 5 -15.61 16.08 5.04
C VAL A 5 -17.06 16.52 4.83
N GLY A 6 -17.34 17.80 5.11
CA GLY A 6 -18.68 18.39 4.96
C GLY A 6 -19.66 18.09 6.10
N LYS A 7 -19.33 17.19 7.04
CA LYS A 7 -20.14 16.99 8.26
C LYS A 7 -19.70 17.92 9.38
N ILE A 8 -20.65 18.41 10.17
CA ILE A 8 -20.37 19.27 11.32
C ILE A 8 -20.23 18.42 12.58
N TYR A 9 -19.15 18.63 13.32
CA TYR A 9 -18.88 17.97 14.59
C TYR A 9 -18.90 18.99 15.72
N LYS A 10 -19.52 18.64 16.85
CA LYS A 10 -19.54 19.49 18.05
C LYS A 10 -18.99 18.70 19.23
N LYS A 11 -18.09 19.31 20.00
CA LYS A 11 -17.51 18.74 21.22
C LYS A 11 -17.55 19.78 22.33
N LYS A 12 -17.88 19.34 23.54
CA LYS A 12 -17.85 20.17 24.74
C LYS A 12 -16.58 19.84 25.53
N ILE A 13 -15.83 20.86 25.92
CA ILE A 13 -14.69 20.78 26.83
C ILE A 13 -15.13 21.40 28.15
N VAL A 14 -14.77 20.78 29.27
CA VAL A 14 -15.02 21.32 30.61
C VAL A 14 -13.69 21.74 31.20
N LEU A 15 -13.56 23.02 31.55
CA LEU A 15 -12.39 23.56 32.23
C LEU A 15 -12.74 23.76 33.71
N THR A 16 -11.91 23.23 34.61
CA THR A 16 -12.12 23.32 36.05
C THR A 16 -10.98 24.12 36.68
N ASN A 17 -11.32 25.08 37.54
CA ASN A 17 -10.33 25.77 38.35
C ASN A 17 -9.82 24.81 39.45
N ALA A 18 -8.67 24.19 39.20
CA ALA A 18 -8.00 23.29 40.15
C ALA A 18 -7.09 24.03 41.15
N SER A 19 -7.03 25.37 41.11
CA SER A 19 -6.26 26.14 42.09
C SER A 19 -7.02 26.31 43.41
N TYR A 20 -6.31 26.69 44.46
CA TYR A 20 -6.89 26.97 45.78
C TYR A 20 -7.56 28.35 45.88
N GLY A 21 -7.44 29.19 44.84
CA GLY A 21 -7.95 30.56 44.81
C GLY A 21 -8.97 30.81 43.71
N VAL A 22 -9.52 32.03 43.68
CA VAL A 22 -10.35 32.49 42.57
C VAL A 22 -9.46 32.70 41.34
N ASN A 23 -9.94 32.27 40.17
CA ASN A 23 -9.23 32.44 38.90
C ASN A 23 -10.17 33.02 37.83
N PHE A 24 -9.58 33.59 36.78
CA PHE A 24 -10.30 34.08 35.61
C PHE A 24 -9.74 33.37 34.39
N CYS A 25 -10.62 32.82 33.55
CA CYS A 25 -10.21 32.17 32.31
C CYS A 25 -10.72 32.97 31.12
N ARG A 26 -9.81 33.32 30.21
CA ARG A 26 -10.16 33.91 28.91
C ARG A 26 -9.59 33.09 27.77
N LEU A 27 -10.37 32.98 26.69
CA LEU A 27 -9.88 32.44 25.43
C LEU A 27 -8.92 33.44 24.79
N VAL A 28 -7.70 32.99 24.47
CA VAL A 28 -6.72 33.80 23.73
C VAL A 28 -6.91 33.58 22.23
N GLY A 29 -7.06 32.33 21.82
CA GLY A 29 -7.26 31.96 20.43
C GLY A 29 -7.06 30.48 20.17
N ILE A 30 -6.93 30.15 18.89
CA ILE A 30 -6.66 28.82 18.37
C ILE A 30 -5.52 28.93 17.35
N SER A 31 -4.77 27.84 17.15
CA SER A 31 -3.78 27.73 16.08
C SER A 31 -4.32 28.25 14.74
N GLU A 32 -3.50 29.00 14.02
CA GLU A 32 -3.96 29.82 12.88
C GLU A 32 -4.59 29.01 11.76
N TRP A 33 -3.98 27.88 11.38
CA TRP A 33 -4.47 26.97 10.34
C TRP A 33 -5.76 26.22 10.72
N LEU A 34 -6.21 26.30 11.98
CA LEU A 34 -7.48 25.70 12.42
C LEU A 34 -8.65 26.68 12.39
N LYS A 35 -8.41 27.99 12.24
CA LYS A 35 -9.44 29.04 12.33
C LYS A 35 -10.55 28.87 11.29
N ASP A 36 -10.20 28.40 10.10
CA ASP A 36 -11.17 28.23 8.99
C ASP A 36 -12.07 27.00 9.19
N PHE A 37 -11.62 26.03 9.99
CA PHE A 37 -12.32 24.77 10.21
C PHE A 37 -13.00 24.69 11.57
N ILE A 38 -12.51 25.42 12.57
CA ILE A 38 -12.92 25.28 13.97
C ILE A 38 -13.41 26.63 14.50
N SER A 39 -14.65 26.63 14.98
CA SER A 39 -15.25 27.76 15.71
C SER A 39 -15.38 27.40 17.18
N ILE A 40 -14.85 28.26 18.05
CA ILE A 40 -14.94 28.11 19.51
C ILE A 40 -16.03 29.02 20.03
N HIS A 41 -16.95 28.45 20.79
CA HIS A 41 -17.96 29.16 21.57
C HIS A 41 -17.56 29.09 23.04
N PHE A 42 -17.11 30.22 23.57
CA PHE A 42 -16.73 30.34 24.97
C PHE A 42 -17.32 31.61 25.55
N ASP A 43 -18.25 31.44 26.48
CA ASP A 43 -18.79 32.54 27.26
C ASP A 43 -17.93 32.66 28.53
N PRO A 44 -17.15 33.75 28.70
CA PRO A 44 -16.26 33.88 29.83
C PRO A 44 -17.06 33.81 31.14
N PRO A 45 -16.75 32.86 32.05
CA PRO A 45 -17.53 32.63 33.26
C PRO A 45 -17.34 33.71 34.34
N GLY A 46 -16.53 34.74 34.08
CA GLY A 46 -16.11 35.71 35.08
C GLY A 46 -15.17 35.08 36.11
N GLN A 47 -15.43 35.34 37.39
CA GLN A 47 -14.67 34.78 38.51
C GLN A 47 -15.04 33.32 38.75
N MET A 48 -14.05 32.43 38.72
CA MET A 48 -14.22 31.01 39.04
C MET A 48 -13.58 30.70 40.40
N ALA A 49 -14.39 30.36 41.39
CA ALA A 49 -13.89 29.84 42.67
C ALA A 49 -13.18 28.48 42.48
N ALA A 50 -12.42 28.06 43.49
CA ALA A 50 -11.78 26.75 43.50
C ALA A 50 -12.82 25.62 43.30
N GLY A 51 -12.53 24.68 42.41
CA GLY A 51 -13.41 23.56 42.08
C GLY A 51 -14.55 23.88 41.10
N MET A 52 -14.76 25.15 40.73
CA MET A 52 -15.78 25.52 39.75
C MET A 52 -15.35 25.18 38.32
N SER A 53 -16.33 24.84 37.48
CA SER A 53 -16.11 24.48 36.08
C SER A 53 -16.86 25.42 35.13
N CYS A 54 -16.30 25.59 33.93
CA CYS A 54 -16.95 26.26 32.81
C CYS A 54 -16.87 25.40 31.56
N GLU A 55 -17.78 25.65 30.62
CA GLU A 55 -17.92 24.86 29.40
C GLU A 55 -17.43 25.62 28.18
N VAL A 56 -16.68 24.95 27.32
CA VAL A 56 -16.22 25.46 26.04
C VAL A 56 -16.86 24.61 24.94
N GLY A 57 -17.64 25.23 24.08
CA GLY A 57 -18.18 24.59 22.88
C GLY A 57 -17.18 24.67 21.73
N VAL A 58 -16.84 23.54 21.13
CA VAL A 58 -15.97 23.48 19.94
C VAL A 58 -16.79 22.92 18.79
N THR A 59 -16.90 23.69 17.71
CA THR A 59 -17.56 23.27 16.47
C THR A 59 -16.51 23.10 15.38
N PHE A 60 -16.41 21.91 14.80
CA PHE A 60 -15.48 21.57 13.73
C PHE A 60 -16.25 21.29 12.43
N LYS A 61 -15.82 21.94 11.36
CA LYS A 61 -16.35 21.87 10.00
C LYS A 61 -15.20 21.56 9.03
N PRO A 62 -14.84 20.28 8.84
CA PRO A 62 -13.82 19.89 7.88
C PRO A 62 -14.26 20.21 6.44
N VAL A 63 -13.47 21.03 5.74
CA VAL A 63 -13.58 21.21 4.28
C VAL A 63 -12.48 20.50 3.51
N ILE A 64 -11.43 20.02 4.19
CA ILE A 64 -10.34 19.22 3.62
C ILE A 64 -10.24 17.85 4.30
N ASN A 65 -9.78 16.85 3.55
CA ASN A 65 -9.65 15.46 4.03
C ASN A 65 -8.26 15.16 4.59
N GLU A 66 -7.77 16.01 5.49
CA GLU A 66 -6.41 15.90 6.06
C GLU A 66 -6.45 15.82 7.57
N THR A 67 -5.44 15.17 8.17
CA THR A 67 -5.31 15.17 9.63
C THR A 67 -4.91 16.58 10.07
N LEU A 68 -5.68 17.17 10.98
CA LEU A 68 -5.43 18.50 11.53
C LEU A 68 -5.08 18.40 13.01
N GLU A 69 -3.95 18.99 13.40
CA GLU A 69 -3.48 19.06 14.77
C GLU A 69 -3.19 20.50 15.15
N GLY A 70 -3.42 20.87 16.40
CA GLY A 70 -3.14 22.21 16.92
C GLY A 70 -3.66 22.32 18.35
N GLU A 71 -3.93 23.54 18.79
CA GLU A 71 -4.33 23.77 20.17
C GLU A 71 -5.21 25.01 20.34
N ILE A 72 -5.99 24.99 21.41
CA ILE A 72 -6.73 26.15 21.92
C ILE A 72 -5.93 26.74 23.07
N THR A 73 -5.57 28.01 22.98
CA THR A 73 -4.82 28.71 24.02
C THR A 73 -5.76 29.52 24.90
N PHE A 74 -5.62 29.34 26.21
CA PHE A 74 -6.32 30.08 27.24
C PHE A 74 -5.32 30.85 28.11
N MET A 75 -5.79 31.95 28.69
CA MET A 75 -5.04 32.71 29.67
C MET A 75 -5.80 32.69 31.00
N ALA A 76 -5.11 32.22 32.03
CA ALA A 76 -5.54 32.29 33.42
C ALA A 76 -4.63 33.22 34.23
N GLN A 77 -5.05 33.60 35.44
CA GLN A 77 -4.20 34.38 36.34
C GLN A 77 -2.94 33.61 36.75
N THR A 78 -3.04 32.28 36.80
CA THR A 78 -1.94 31.36 37.07
C THR A 78 -0.97 31.18 35.89
N GLY A 79 -1.30 31.73 34.71
CA GLY A 79 -0.51 31.60 33.49
C GLY A 79 -1.33 31.16 32.28
N SER A 80 -0.69 31.15 31.11
CA SER A 80 -1.27 30.61 29.88
C SER A 80 -1.23 29.08 29.88
N PHE A 81 -2.25 28.44 29.33
CA PHE A 81 -2.28 27.01 29.09
C PHE A 81 -2.97 26.69 27.78
N SER A 82 -2.65 25.54 27.20
CA SER A 82 -3.18 25.10 25.91
C SER A 82 -3.92 23.77 26.03
N VAL A 83 -5.00 23.62 25.25
CA VAL A 83 -5.75 22.38 25.11
C VAL A 83 -5.50 21.81 23.71
N PRO A 84 -4.87 20.63 23.58
CA PRO A 84 -4.55 20.06 22.28
C PRO A 84 -5.81 19.62 21.54
N LEU A 85 -5.85 19.90 20.25
CA LEU A 85 -6.86 19.50 19.30
C LEU A 85 -6.25 18.55 18.28
N LYS A 86 -6.89 17.40 18.09
CA LYS A 86 -6.51 16.41 17.08
C LYS A 86 -7.76 15.95 16.33
N CYS A 87 -7.81 16.26 15.05
CA CYS A 87 -8.87 15.87 14.13
C CYS A 87 -8.29 14.88 13.13
N THR A 88 -8.63 13.61 13.26
CA THR A 88 -8.16 12.55 12.37
C THR A 88 -9.13 12.35 11.21
N ASN A 89 -8.62 12.32 9.99
CA ASN A 89 -9.38 11.96 8.81
C ASN A 89 -9.44 10.43 8.67
N LYS A 90 -10.44 9.93 7.94
CA LYS A 90 -10.47 8.52 7.56
C LYS A 90 -9.36 8.25 6.55
N LYS A 91 -8.52 7.25 6.85
CA LYS A 91 -7.45 6.79 5.96
C LYS A 91 -7.82 5.45 5.36
N CYS A 92 -7.34 5.23 4.15
CA CYS A 92 -7.35 3.93 3.49
C CYS A 92 -5.97 3.33 3.72
N ILE A 93 -5.90 2.06 4.09
CA ILE A 93 -4.62 1.38 4.37
C ILE A 93 -4.77 -0.01 3.77
N LEU A 94 -4.05 -0.27 2.69
CA LEU A 94 -4.19 -1.51 1.95
C LEU A 94 -3.01 -2.41 2.22
N ALA A 95 -3.29 -3.69 2.44
CA ALA A 95 -2.30 -4.73 2.69
C ALA A 95 -2.62 -5.96 1.84
N LEU A 96 -1.58 -6.59 1.30
CA LEU A 96 -1.68 -7.89 0.68
C LEU A 96 -1.28 -8.97 1.68
N ASP A 97 -1.94 -10.13 1.61
CA ASP A 97 -1.50 -11.31 2.35
C ASP A 97 -0.21 -11.91 1.77
N LYS A 98 -0.01 -11.77 0.45
CA LYS A 98 1.13 -12.30 -0.31
C LYS A 98 1.44 -11.39 -1.50
N GLU A 99 2.71 -11.02 -1.64
CA GLU A 99 3.23 -10.29 -2.80
C GLU A 99 3.89 -11.23 -3.82
N LEU A 100 4.31 -12.42 -3.38
CA LEU A 100 4.96 -13.44 -4.19
C LEU A 100 4.07 -14.67 -4.29
N ILE A 101 3.80 -15.12 -5.51
CA ILE A 101 3.07 -16.35 -5.80
C ILE A 101 4.00 -17.31 -6.54
N ASP A 102 4.34 -18.40 -5.87
CA ASP A 102 4.93 -19.56 -6.52
C ASP A 102 3.81 -20.53 -6.93
N PHE A 103 3.75 -20.83 -8.23
CA PHE A 103 2.86 -21.88 -8.72
C PHE A 103 3.46 -23.27 -8.45
N GLY A 104 4.78 -23.41 -8.49
CA GLY A 104 5.49 -24.69 -8.49
C GLY A 104 5.48 -25.35 -9.87
N THR A 105 5.98 -26.58 -9.95
CA THR A 105 6.06 -27.35 -11.20
C THR A 105 4.71 -27.96 -11.56
N HIS A 106 4.27 -27.76 -12.81
CA HIS A 106 3.00 -28.24 -13.33
C HIS A 106 3.13 -28.83 -14.73
N VAL A 107 2.17 -29.68 -15.10
CA VAL A 107 2.15 -30.30 -16.44
C VAL A 107 1.46 -29.37 -17.45
N VAL A 108 1.93 -29.38 -18.70
CA VAL A 108 1.35 -28.57 -19.78
C VAL A 108 -0.15 -28.85 -19.93
N GLY A 109 -0.94 -27.78 -20.05
CA GLY A 109 -2.39 -27.81 -20.16
C GLY A 109 -3.15 -27.90 -18.83
N GLU A 110 -2.47 -28.07 -17.69
CA GLU A 110 -3.09 -28.03 -16.37
C GLU A 110 -3.59 -26.61 -16.03
N ARG A 111 -4.75 -26.48 -15.40
CA ARG A 111 -5.28 -25.18 -14.95
C ARG A 111 -5.10 -25.03 -13.45
N ILE A 112 -4.20 -24.15 -13.04
CA ILE A 112 -3.87 -23.89 -11.64
C ILE A 112 -4.34 -22.49 -11.26
N SER A 113 -4.85 -22.32 -10.04
CA SER A 113 -5.23 -21.02 -9.52
C SER A 113 -4.67 -20.80 -8.12
N ARG A 114 -4.06 -19.64 -7.90
CA ARG A 114 -3.63 -19.16 -6.59
C ARG A 114 -4.43 -17.91 -6.25
N THR A 115 -4.71 -17.72 -4.97
CA THR A 115 -5.50 -16.57 -4.49
C THR A 115 -4.62 -15.68 -3.63
N VAL A 116 -4.69 -14.38 -3.87
CA VAL A 116 -4.14 -13.31 -3.06
C VAL A 116 -5.29 -12.52 -2.45
N THR A 117 -5.17 -12.16 -1.18
CA THR A 117 -6.17 -11.40 -0.44
C THR A 117 -5.68 -9.96 -0.29
N LEU A 118 -6.40 -9.04 -0.90
CA LEU A 118 -6.22 -7.60 -0.70
C LEU A 118 -7.16 -7.14 0.42
N THR A 119 -6.61 -6.56 1.47
CA THR A 119 -7.35 -6.13 2.66
C THR A 119 -7.21 -4.63 2.88
N ASN A 120 -8.33 -3.94 3.13
CA ASN A 120 -8.36 -2.56 3.59
C ASN A 120 -8.44 -2.51 5.11
N CYS A 121 -7.32 -2.23 5.76
CA CYS A 121 -7.20 -2.00 7.20
C CYS A 121 -7.68 -0.60 7.62
N GLY A 122 -8.03 0.26 6.66
CA GLY A 122 -8.44 1.64 6.88
C GLY A 122 -9.96 1.84 7.02
N ALA A 123 -10.33 3.02 7.51
CA ALA A 123 -11.71 3.48 7.67
C ALA A 123 -12.30 4.15 6.40
N LEU A 124 -11.48 4.35 5.35
CA LEU A 124 -11.87 4.91 4.06
C LEU A 124 -11.88 3.81 3.00
N GLY A 125 -12.99 3.65 2.28
CA GLY A 125 -13.08 2.72 1.15
C GLY A 125 -12.38 3.27 -0.10
N THR A 126 -12.03 2.40 -1.04
CA THR A 126 -11.43 2.78 -2.33
C THR A 126 -11.89 1.87 -3.45
N ARG A 127 -11.73 2.31 -4.70
CA ARG A 127 -11.74 1.43 -5.86
C ARG A 127 -10.34 0.91 -6.14
N PHE A 128 -10.25 -0.29 -6.70
CA PHE A 128 -9.02 -0.92 -7.12
C PHE A 128 -9.17 -1.46 -8.55
N LYS A 129 -8.04 -1.53 -9.26
CA LYS A 129 -7.91 -2.13 -10.59
C LYS A 129 -6.58 -2.86 -10.69
N VAL A 130 -6.61 -4.08 -11.19
CA VAL A 130 -5.46 -4.97 -11.35
C VAL A 130 -5.16 -5.08 -12.83
N GLN A 131 -3.89 -4.87 -13.19
CA GLN A 131 -3.40 -5.02 -14.56
C GLN A 131 -2.10 -5.80 -14.57
N MET A 132 -1.79 -6.46 -15.69
CA MET A 132 -0.46 -7.03 -15.91
C MET A 132 0.52 -5.90 -16.23
N SER A 133 1.67 -5.91 -15.58
CA SER A 133 2.80 -5.03 -15.91
C SER A 133 3.30 -5.39 -17.31
N ALA A 134 3.39 -4.42 -18.20
CA ALA A 134 3.78 -4.62 -19.61
C ALA A 134 5.28 -4.97 -19.79
N GLY A 135 5.98 -5.34 -18.72
CA GLY A 135 7.43 -5.37 -18.68
C GLY A 135 8.12 -6.72 -18.87
N ASP A 136 7.48 -7.87 -18.65
CA ASP A 136 8.29 -9.11 -18.56
C ASP A 136 7.51 -10.44 -18.68
N SER A 137 6.57 -10.57 -19.63
CA SER A 137 6.13 -11.90 -20.07
C SER A 137 7.20 -12.56 -20.97
N SER A 138 8.45 -12.59 -20.50
CA SER A 138 9.52 -13.30 -21.19
C SER A 138 9.48 -14.76 -20.75
N VAL A 139 9.03 -15.65 -21.63
CA VAL A 139 9.36 -17.08 -21.54
C VAL A 139 10.88 -17.19 -21.73
N SER A 140 11.63 -17.10 -20.64
CA SER A 140 13.09 -17.25 -20.69
C SER A 140 13.42 -18.72 -20.84
N ARG A 141 13.70 -19.12 -22.09
CA ARG A 141 14.32 -20.41 -22.43
C ARG A 141 15.77 -20.40 -21.91
N ALA A 142 15.99 -20.71 -20.64
CA ALA A 142 17.31 -20.65 -20.05
C ALA A 142 18.14 -21.91 -20.39
N ILE A 143 19.00 -21.80 -21.41
CA ILE A 143 20.35 -22.38 -21.30
C ILE A 143 21.11 -21.47 -20.35
N ALA A 144 21.64 -22.05 -19.28
CA ALA A 144 22.33 -21.35 -18.21
C ALA A 144 23.36 -20.33 -18.73
N LYS A 145 23.28 -19.08 -18.22
CA LYS A 145 24.45 -18.25 -17.88
C LYS A 145 24.05 -16.97 -17.15
N SER A 146 24.75 -16.78 -16.02
CA SER A 146 25.12 -15.57 -15.28
C SER A 146 24.22 -14.32 -15.31
N SER A 147 23.94 -13.84 -14.09
CA SER A 147 23.44 -12.52 -13.71
C SER A 147 23.87 -11.38 -14.64
N PRO A 148 23.01 -10.37 -14.80
CA PRO A 148 23.36 -9.08 -14.23
C PRO A 148 22.15 -8.36 -13.61
N GLY A 149 22.38 -7.75 -12.45
CA GLY A 149 21.41 -6.82 -11.88
C GLY A 149 21.11 -5.68 -12.84
N ARG A 150 19.84 -5.28 -12.94
CA ARG A 150 19.49 -3.91 -13.33
C ARG A 150 18.03 -3.57 -13.08
N MET A 151 17.89 -2.34 -12.60
CA MET A 151 16.83 -1.39 -12.87
C MET A 151 15.48 -1.68 -12.20
N VAL A 152 15.43 -1.29 -10.93
CA VAL A 152 14.20 -0.83 -10.27
C VAL A 152 13.54 0.18 -11.22
N GLY A 153 12.50 -0.25 -11.92
CA GLY A 153 11.60 0.64 -12.62
C GLY A 153 10.95 1.52 -11.55
N LEU A 154 11.30 2.80 -11.55
CA LEU A 154 10.65 3.82 -10.73
C LEU A 154 9.20 3.93 -11.20
N LEU A 155 8.30 3.16 -10.57
CA LEU A 155 6.86 3.36 -10.70
C LEU A 155 6.47 4.63 -9.96
N PRO A 156 5.48 5.40 -10.47
CA PRO A 156 5.07 6.65 -9.85
C PRO A 156 4.68 6.41 -8.40
N GLU A 157 5.43 7.07 -7.53
CA GLU A 157 5.37 6.91 -6.09
C GLU A 157 3.94 7.14 -5.58
N ASN A 158 3.51 6.21 -4.70
CA ASN A 158 2.48 6.37 -3.65
C ASN A 158 1.13 5.67 -3.83
N TRP A 159 0.88 4.94 -4.91
CA TRP A 159 -0.49 4.42 -5.14
C TRP A 159 -0.63 3.03 -5.77
N CYS A 160 0.44 2.25 -5.86
CA CYS A 160 0.39 0.93 -6.46
C CYS A 160 1.00 -0.12 -5.54
N VAL A 161 0.52 -1.36 -5.64
CA VAL A 161 1.16 -2.55 -5.07
C VAL A 161 1.40 -3.56 -6.18
N CYS A 162 2.57 -4.17 -6.20
CA CYS A 162 2.91 -5.22 -7.16
C CYS A 162 2.69 -6.61 -6.56
N VAL A 163 2.24 -7.54 -7.40
CA VAL A 163 2.22 -8.97 -7.12
C VAL A 163 3.07 -9.65 -8.17
N TYR A 164 4.07 -10.42 -7.75
CA TYR A 164 4.94 -11.18 -8.63
C TYR A 164 4.54 -12.65 -8.59
N ALA A 165 4.27 -13.21 -9.76
CA ALA A 165 4.00 -14.62 -9.97
C ALA A 165 5.17 -15.25 -10.71
N TYR A 166 5.66 -16.38 -10.23
CA TYR A 166 6.74 -17.13 -10.86
C TYR A 166 6.61 -18.64 -10.63
N ILE A 167 7.45 -19.40 -11.30
CA ILE A 167 7.67 -20.83 -11.07
C ILE A 167 9.11 -20.97 -10.58
N GLN A 168 9.33 -21.54 -9.39
CA GLN A 168 10.68 -21.83 -8.90
C GLN A 168 11.12 -23.24 -9.31
N HIS A 169 12.22 -23.36 -10.06
CA HIS A 169 12.90 -24.63 -10.26
C HIS A 169 13.73 -24.97 -9.00
N PHE A 170 13.21 -25.84 -8.12
CA PHE A 170 13.91 -26.27 -6.90
C PHE A 170 15.00 -27.30 -7.24
N SER A 171 16.22 -26.85 -7.57
CA SER A 171 17.39 -27.73 -7.65
C SER A 171 18.09 -27.80 -6.29
N PHE A 172 17.59 -28.63 -5.38
CA PHE A 172 18.38 -29.06 -4.22
C PHE A 172 19.49 -30.00 -4.71
N PHE A 173 20.73 -29.55 -4.77
CA PHE A 173 21.88 -30.45 -4.73
C PHE A 173 22.69 -30.17 -3.46
N LEU A 174 22.63 -31.14 -2.54
CA LEU A 174 23.48 -31.27 -1.36
C LEU A 174 24.96 -31.31 -1.80
N PRO A 175 25.91 -30.63 -1.11
CA PRO A 175 27.31 -30.72 -1.50
C PRO A 175 27.97 -31.92 -0.81
N GLU A 176 28.13 -33.04 -1.51
CA GLU A 176 29.01 -34.12 -1.06
C GLU A 176 29.82 -34.73 -2.21
N GLN A 177 31.06 -34.21 -2.32
CA GLN A 177 32.34 -34.93 -2.33
C GLN A 177 32.67 -36.00 -3.39
N LEU A 178 33.97 -36.00 -3.71
CA LEU A 178 34.81 -37.06 -4.30
C LEU A 178 34.93 -37.20 -5.84
N SER A 179 35.96 -36.51 -6.33
CA SER A 179 37.22 -37.11 -6.84
C SER A 179 37.35 -37.67 -8.27
N ARG A 180 38.38 -37.09 -8.92
CA ARG A 180 39.46 -37.67 -9.75
C ARG A 180 39.24 -37.99 -11.24
N ASP A 181 39.97 -37.17 -12.00
CA ASP A 181 41.04 -37.53 -12.94
C ASP A 181 40.72 -38.16 -14.30
N ALA A 182 40.99 -37.33 -15.32
CA ALA A 182 41.85 -37.56 -16.48
C ALA A 182 41.44 -38.60 -17.55
N LEU A 183 41.17 -38.10 -18.76
CA LEU A 183 42.08 -38.25 -19.92
C LEU A 183 41.54 -37.57 -21.19
N ASN A 184 42.39 -36.70 -21.75
CA ASN A 184 42.57 -36.29 -23.16
C ASN A 184 41.58 -36.81 -24.22
N SER A 185 41.13 -35.90 -25.10
CA SER A 185 41.68 -35.82 -26.47
C SER A 185 41.22 -34.56 -27.22
N LYS A 186 42.13 -34.07 -28.04
CA LYS A 186 42.12 -32.85 -28.85
C LYS A 186 41.55 -33.15 -30.24
N SER A 187 40.79 -32.23 -30.83
CA SER A 187 40.95 -31.84 -32.23
C SER A 187 40.13 -30.58 -32.56
N ASP A 188 40.87 -29.53 -32.92
CA ASP A 188 40.41 -28.37 -33.67
C ASP A 188 40.05 -28.80 -35.10
N LEU A 189 39.09 -28.13 -35.76
CA LEU A 189 39.14 -27.73 -37.17
C LEU A 189 37.99 -26.75 -37.49
N GLU A 190 38.33 -25.73 -38.29
CA GLU A 190 37.55 -24.54 -38.63
C GLU A 190 36.62 -24.71 -39.85
N ALA A 191 35.62 -23.82 -39.88
CA ALA A 191 35.06 -23.07 -41.01
C ALA A 191 34.01 -23.68 -41.98
N ASP A 192 32.96 -22.85 -42.10
CA ASP A 192 32.07 -22.52 -43.22
C ASP A 192 30.95 -23.50 -43.64
N ASP A 193 29.70 -23.04 -43.51
CA ASP A 193 28.81 -22.83 -44.65
C ASP A 193 27.44 -22.29 -44.18
N ALA A 194 26.98 -21.26 -44.88
CA ALA A 194 25.76 -20.52 -44.62
C ALA A 194 24.54 -21.20 -45.24
N GLU A 195 23.45 -21.38 -44.49
CA GLU A 195 22.11 -21.46 -45.08
C GLU A 195 21.04 -20.79 -44.21
N ASN A 196 20.44 -19.75 -44.80
CA ASN A 196 19.02 -19.40 -44.75
C ASN A 196 18.25 -19.63 -43.42
N LEU A 197 18.16 -18.58 -42.61
CA LEU A 197 17.08 -18.44 -41.63
C LEU A 197 16.14 -17.33 -42.10
N VAL A 198 15.08 -17.74 -42.78
CA VAL A 198 13.83 -16.99 -42.81
C VAL A 198 13.43 -16.75 -41.35
N GLU A 199 13.48 -15.50 -40.89
CA GLU A 199 12.92 -15.13 -39.60
C GLU A 199 11.43 -15.49 -39.61
N PRO A 200 10.95 -16.41 -38.76
CA PRO A 200 9.52 -16.54 -38.55
C PRO A 200 9.06 -15.28 -37.82
N SER A 201 7.97 -14.71 -38.32
CA SER A 201 7.15 -13.71 -37.63
C SER A 201 7.01 -14.05 -36.15
N PRO A 202 6.98 -13.07 -35.22
CA PRO A 202 6.82 -13.37 -33.81
C PRO A 202 5.46 -14.03 -33.60
N GLU A 203 5.46 -15.36 -33.45
CA GLU A 203 4.31 -16.08 -32.92
C GLU A 203 4.05 -15.51 -31.54
N GLU A 204 2.87 -14.91 -31.34
CA GLU A 204 2.44 -14.38 -30.06
C GLU A 204 2.50 -15.52 -29.03
N THR A 205 3.52 -15.50 -28.17
CA THR A 205 3.69 -16.51 -27.13
C THR A 205 2.44 -16.50 -26.25
N PRO A 206 1.81 -17.66 -26.00
CA PRO A 206 0.59 -17.72 -25.20
C PRO A 206 0.85 -17.16 -23.80
N ILE A 207 -0.02 -16.25 -23.34
CA ILE A 207 0.03 -15.70 -21.99
C ILE A 207 -0.39 -16.81 -21.01
N GLU A 208 0.57 -17.43 -20.34
CA GLU A 208 0.31 -18.58 -19.46
C GLU A 208 -0.24 -18.17 -18.09
N ILE A 209 0.18 -17.02 -17.56
CA ILE A 209 -0.26 -16.48 -16.27
C ILE A 209 -1.22 -15.32 -16.51
N MET A 210 -2.44 -15.42 -15.99
CA MET A 210 -3.55 -14.49 -16.22
C MET A 210 -4.27 -14.13 -14.91
N LEU A 211 -4.95 -12.98 -14.91
CA LEU A 211 -5.89 -12.64 -13.85
C LEU A 211 -7.19 -13.46 -13.95
N GLY A 212 -7.79 -13.77 -12.81
CA GLY A 212 -9.11 -14.36 -12.71
C GLY A 212 -10.22 -13.36 -12.98
N LYS A 213 -11.45 -13.71 -12.57
CA LYS A 213 -12.65 -12.91 -12.86
C LYS A 213 -12.66 -11.52 -12.20
N VAL A 214 -11.98 -11.37 -11.06
CA VAL A 214 -11.97 -10.13 -10.29
C VAL A 214 -10.71 -9.35 -10.66
N THR A 215 -10.87 -8.36 -11.53
CA THR A 215 -9.80 -7.45 -11.97
C THR A 215 -10.02 -6.03 -11.52
N GLU A 216 -11.23 -5.67 -11.08
CA GLU A 216 -11.57 -4.35 -10.56
C GLU A 216 -12.75 -4.42 -9.60
N GLY A 217 -12.90 -3.42 -8.74
CA GLY A 217 -14.03 -3.33 -7.82
C GLY A 217 -13.85 -2.30 -6.71
N GLU A 218 -14.79 -2.30 -5.76
CA GLU A 218 -14.77 -1.46 -4.55
C GLU A 218 -14.39 -2.29 -3.34
N ILE A 219 -13.47 -1.76 -2.52
CA ILE A 219 -13.12 -2.30 -1.21
C ILE A 219 -13.55 -1.31 -0.13
N GLY A 220 -14.55 -1.71 0.64
CA GLY A 220 -15.06 -0.94 1.77
C GLY A 220 -14.05 -0.84 2.92
N PRO A 221 -14.34 -0.01 3.93
CA PRO A 221 -13.57 0.03 5.19
C PRO A 221 -13.52 -1.33 5.87
N PHE A 222 -12.35 -1.73 6.40
CA PHE A 222 -12.16 -2.98 7.15
C PHE A 222 -12.60 -4.24 6.40
N ASN A 223 -12.55 -4.21 5.07
CA ASN A 223 -13.02 -5.29 4.21
C ASN A 223 -11.88 -5.88 3.39
N SER A 224 -12.11 -7.06 2.80
CA SER A 224 -11.12 -7.78 2.00
C SER A 224 -11.73 -8.29 0.70
N VAL A 225 -10.90 -8.38 -0.34
CA VAL A 225 -11.24 -8.98 -1.63
C VAL A 225 -10.21 -10.03 -2.01
N LYS A 226 -10.67 -11.10 -2.68
CA LYS A 226 -9.82 -12.20 -3.15
C LYS A 226 -9.55 -12.06 -4.63
N LEU A 227 -8.29 -11.89 -4.99
CA LEU A 227 -7.79 -11.83 -6.36
C LEU A 227 -7.26 -13.20 -6.74
N GLN A 228 -7.82 -13.79 -7.80
CA GLN A 228 -7.34 -15.05 -8.33
C GLN A 228 -6.33 -14.80 -9.44
N ILE A 229 -5.21 -15.52 -9.38
CA ILE A 229 -4.21 -15.57 -10.44
C ILE A 229 -4.21 -17.00 -10.98
N ILE A 230 -4.39 -17.12 -12.28
CA ILE A 230 -4.59 -18.38 -12.98
C ILE A 230 -3.37 -18.64 -13.83
N PHE A 231 -2.84 -19.85 -13.75
CA PHE A 231 -1.73 -20.33 -14.55
C PHE A 231 -2.18 -21.53 -15.39
N ILE A 232 -1.93 -21.46 -16.69
CA ILE A 232 -2.18 -22.53 -17.66
C ILE A 232 -0.89 -22.69 -18.48
N PRO A 233 0.02 -23.61 -18.09
CA PRO A 233 1.27 -23.82 -18.80
C PRO A 233 0.98 -24.28 -20.24
N ALA A 234 1.54 -23.60 -21.23
CA ALA A 234 1.38 -23.91 -22.64
C ALA A 234 2.68 -24.43 -23.25
N VAL A 235 3.83 -23.96 -22.74
CA VAL A 235 5.17 -24.32 -23.19
C VAL A 235 6.02 -24.70 -21.98
N PRO A 236 6.83 -25.78 -22.05
CA PRO A 236 7.79 -26.08 -20.99
C PRO A 236 8.81 -24.95 -20.79
N GLY A 237 8.99 -24.51 -19.55
CA GLY A 237 10.00 -23.51 -19.19
C GLY A 237 9.63 -22.71 -17.94
N ASP A 238 10.50 -21.76 -17.59
CA ASP A 238 10.24 -20.81 -16.51
C ASP A 238 9.35 -19.68 -17.02
N VAL A 239 8.31 -19.38 -16.25
CA VAL A 239 7.38 -18.29 -16.54
C VAL A 239 7.28 -17.37 -15.34
N ARG A 240 7.24 -16.06 -15.64
CA ARG A 240 7.05 -14.98 -14.68
C ARG A 240 5.99 -14.01 -15.19
N ALA A 241 5.26 -13.42 -14.26
CA ALA A 241 4.34 -12.33 -14.54
C ALA A 241 4.31 -11.38 -13.35
N GLU A 242 4.18 -10.09 -13.63
CA GLU A 242 3.98 -9.07 -12.62
C GLU A 242 2.60 -8.44 -12.80
N PHE A 243 1.89 -8.25 -11.71
CA PHE A 243 0.59 -7.58 -11.67
C PHE A 243 0.71 -6.32 -10.84
N VAL A 244 0.20 -5.21 -11.37
CA VAL A 244 0.12 -3.93 -10.68
C VAL A 244 -1.32 -3.70 -10.26
N ILE A 245 -1.52 -3.51 -8.96
CA ILE A 245 -2.79 -3.09 -8.39
C ILE A 245 -2.73 -1.58 -8.21
N MET A 246 -3.58 -0.87 -8.96
CA MET A 246 -3.81 0.56 -8.87
C MET A 246 -5.08 0.82 -8.07
N PHE A 247 -5.18 1.94 -7.35
CA PHE A 247 -6.41 2.34 -6.68
C PHE A 247 -6.92 3.70 -7.24
N ASP A 248 -8.03 4.25 -6.74
CA ASP A 248 -8.54 5.56 -7.22
C ASP A 248 -8.21 6.78 -6.34
N ASN A 249 -8.12 6.59 -5.04
CA ASN A 249 -8.04 7.70 -4.08
C ASN A 249 -6.62 8.33 -4.00
N SER A 250 -6.42 9.34 -3.17
CA SER A 250 -5.11 9.98 -2.91
C SER A 250 -4.46 9.71 -1.52
N PRO A 251 -5.14 9.12 -0.49
CA PRO A 251 -4.52 8.79 0.81
C PRO A 251 -4.37 7.29 1.19
N CYS A 252 -4.74 6.31 0.35
CA CYS A 252 -4.31 4.90 0.50
C CYS A 252 -2.79 4.81 0.40
N LYS A 253 -2.12 4.62 1.54
CA LYS A 253 -0.74 4.16 1.54
C LYS A 253 -0.75 2.64 1.53
N PRO A 254 -0.11 1.99 0.55
CA PRO A 254 0.11 0.56 0.63
C PRO A 254 1.05 0.26 1.80
N VAL A 255 0.75 -0.80 2.54
CA VAL A 255 1.65 -1.37 3.55
C VAL A 255 2.08 -2.72 3.01
N SER A 256 3.37 -2.81 2.67
CA SER A 256 4.09 -4.04 2.34
C SER A 256 4.59 -4.67 3.63
#